data_AF-A0A927WBC8-F1
#
_entry.id   AF-A0A927WBC8-F1
#
_cell.length_a   1.000
_cell.length_b   1.000
_cell.length_c   1.000
_cell.angle_alpha   90.00
_cell.angle_beta   90.00
_cell.angle_gamma   90.00
#
_symmetry.space_group_name_H-M   'P 1'
#
loop_
_entity.id
_entity.type
_entity.pdbx_description
1 polymer ?
#
loop_
_entity_poly.entity_id
_entity_poly.type
_entity_poly.pdbx_seq_one_letter_code
_entity_poly.pdbx_strand_id
1 'polypeptide(L)'
;MKKRFFIICTLLLLTFNLSGCFGPGMNDYTYTLVKDYQLSHSSSNDIVIFKSGDVGTETVGIETVVHAKVTKVAWDDNFILAEQIPLIEETMELDKTKLNYWIIDVNTEEIYGPLTKEEL
;
A
#
# COMPACT_ATOMS: atom_id res chain seq x y z
N MET A 1 -45.81 -14.42 29.91
CA MET A 1 -45.05 -14.98 28.76
C MET A 1 -44.83 -13.97 27.64
N LYS A 2 -45.87 -13.22 27.20
CA LYS A 2 -45.78 -12.25 26.10
C LYS A 2 -44.72 -11.13 26.27
N LYS A 3 -44.56 -10.56 27.47
CA LYS A 3 -43.56 -9.50 27.76
C LYS A 3 -42.11 -9.99 27.70
N ARG A 4 -41.84 -11.20 28.21
CA ARG A 4 -40.49 -11.81 28.16
C ARG A 4 -40.11 -12.19 26.73
N PHE A 5 -41.09 -12.68 25.96
CA PHE A 5 -40.91 -12.97 24.54
C PHE A 5 -40.60 -11.70 23.73
N PHE A 6 -41.31 -10.60 24.01
CA PHE A 6 -41.05 -9.32 23.34
C PHE A 6 -39.64 -8.80 23.60
N ILE A 7 -39.16 -8.86 24.85
CA ILE A 7 -37.79 -8.47 25.23
C ILE A 7 -36.74 -9.31 24.50
N ILE A 8 -36.95 -10.63 24.40
CA ILE A 8 -36.05 -11.54 23.68
C ILE A 8 -36.00 -11.20 22.19
N CYS A 9 -37.15 -10.93 21.56
CA CYS A 9 -37.20 -10.51 20.16
C CYS A 9 -36.50 -9.16 19.93
N THR A 10 -36.67 -8.19 20.84
CA THR A 10 -35.99 -6.89 20.74
C THR A 10 -34.47 -7.01 20.89
N LEU A 11 -34.00 -7.87 21.81
CA LEU A 11 -32.56 -8.16 21.97
C LEU A 11 -31.96 -8.85 20.73
N LEU A 12 -32.68 -9.79 20.12
CA LEU A 12 -32.27 -10.46 18.88
C LEU A 12 -32.23 -9.52 17.66
N LEU A 13 -33.17 -8.57 17.58
CA LEU A 13 -33.16 -7.55 16.54
C LEU A 13 -32.04 -6.52 16.71
N LEU A 14 -31.65 -6.20 17.96
CA LEU A 14 -30.50 -5.34 18.22
C LEU A 14 -29.18 -6.00 17.78
N THR A 15 -29.00 -7.30 18.00
CA THR A 15 -27.76 -7.99 17.59
C THR A 15 -27.66 -8.20 16.07
N PHE A 16 -28.78 -8.28 15.36
CA PHE A 16 -28.80 -8.46 13.90
C PHE A 16 -28.42 -7.19 13.12
N ASN A 17 -28.51 -6.01 13.73
CA ASN A 17 -28.15 -4.73 13.09
C ASN A 17 -26.69 -4.31 13.38
N LEU A 18 -25.91 -5.13 14.10
CA LEU A 18 -24.48 -4.90 14.34
C LEU A 18 -23.55 -5.55 13.30
N SER A 19 -24.07 -6.12 12.21
CA SER A 19 -23.24 -6.42 11.03
C SER A 19 -22.89 -5.10 10.34
N GLY A 20 -21.93 -4.38 10.92
CA GLY A 20 -21.30 -3.22 10.31
C GLY A 20 -20.77 -3.54 8.91
N CYS A 21 -20.70 -2.51 8.07
CA CYS A 21 -20.02 -2.56 6.78
C CYS A 21 -18.54 -2.92 6.98
N PHE A 22 -18.21 -4.20 6.97
CA PHE A 22 -16.86 -4.65 6.67
C PHE A 22 -16.70 -4.61 5.15
N GLY A 23 -16.24 -3.46 4.65
CA GLY A 23 -15.70 -3.33 3.28
C GLY A 23 -14.45 -4.22 3.12
N PRO A 24 -13.95 -4.42 1.89
CA PRO A 24 -12.87 -5.35 1.65
C PRO A 24 -11.60 -4.93 2.41
N GLY A 25 -11.12 -5.82 3.29
CA GLY A 25 -9.72 -5.90 3.71
C GLY A 25 -9.28 -4.98 4.85
N MET A 26 -9.33 -5.50 6.07
CA MET A 26 -8.51 -5.00 7.19
C MET A 26 -7.04 -5.29 6.86
N ASN A 27 -6.32 -4.32 6.28
CA ASN A 27 -5.27 -3.57 6.98
C ASN A 27 -4.55 -2.68 5.95
N ASP A 28 -5.13 -1.52 5.61
CA ASP A 28 -4.32 -0.47 4.99
C ASP A 28 -3.18 -0.15 5.95
N TYR A 29 -1.95 -0.15 5.45
CA TYR A 29 -0.80 0.17 6.27
C TYR A 29 0.20 1.01 5.52
N THR A 30 0.90 1.84 6.29
CA THR A 30 2.05 2.58 5.83
C THR A 30 3.22 2.24 6.74
N TYR A 31 4.37 1.97 6.15
CA TYR A 31 5.57 1.59 6.88
C TYR A 31 6.75 2.44 6.42
N THR A 32 7.43 3.09 7.35
CA THR A 32 8.63 3.88 7.06
C THR A 32 9.79 2.95 6.73
N LEU A 33 10.39 3.12 5.55
CA LEU A 33 11.58 2.37 5.14
C LEU A 33 12.82 3.04 5.74
N VAL A 34 13.18 4.20 5.20
CA VAL A 34 14.34 4.99 5.61
C VAL A 34 14.09 6.45 5.27
N LYS A 35 14.54 7.37 6.14
CA LYS A 35 14.29 8.81 6.04
C LYS A 35 12.80 9.11 5.81
N ASP A 36 12.48 9.76 4.70
CA ASP A 36 11.15 10.18 4.26
C ASP A 36 10.51 9.20 3.28
N TYR A 37 11.16 8.07 2.97
CA TYR A 37 10.59 7.03 2.11
C TYR A 37 9.71 6.07 2.91
N GLN A 38 8.55 5.79 2.35
CA GLN A 38 7.52 4.97 2.97
C GLN A 38 6.93 3.98 1.97
N LEU A 39 6.59 2.79 2.45
CA LEU A 39 5.80 1.80 1.75
C LEU A 39 4.33 1.97 2.14
N SER A 40 3.44 2.19 1.18
CA SER A 40 1.98 2.17 1.40
C SER A 40 1.37 0.92 0.80
N HIS A 41 0.46 0.27 1.54
CA HIS A 41 -0.40 -0.79 1.07
C HIS A 41 -1.85 -0.35 1.32
N SER A 42 -2.56 0.02 0.26
CA SER A 42 -3.98 0.42 0.27
C SER A 42 -4.89 -0.66 -0.33
N SER A 43 -4.32 -1.63 -1.04
CA SER A 43 -5.03 -2.81 -1.50
C SER A 43 -4.06 -3.93 -1.90
N SER A 44 -4.59 -5.13 -2.14
CA SER A 44 -3.78 -6.26 -2.60
C SER A 44 -2.99 -6.01 -3.89
N ASN A 45 -3.39 -5.03 -4.71
CA ASN A 45 -2.71 -4.65 -5.95
C ASN A 45 -2.11 -3.25 -5.92
N ASP A 46 -2.34 -2.49 -4.84
CA ASP A 46 -1.88 -1.11 -4.71
C ASP A 46 -0.91 -1.05 -3.53
N ILE A 47 0.35 -1.36 -3.85
CA ILE A 47 1.48 -1.36 -2.94
C ILE A 47 2.56 -0.51 -3.60
N VAL A 48 2.87 0.64 -3.01
CA VAL A 48 3.73 1.67 -3.62
C VAL A 48 4.81 2.12 -2.65
N ILE A 49 5.95 2.57 -3.20
CA ILE A 49 6.95 3.32 -2.43
C ILE A 49 6.81 4.78 -2.81
N PHE A 50 6.68 5.64 -1.82
CA PHE A 50 6.60 7.07 -1.99
C PHE A 50 7.56 7.78 -1.04
N LYS A 51 7.90 9.01 -1.39
CA LYS A 51 8.68 9.91 -0.54
C LYS A 51 7.74 10.99 0.00
N SER A 52 7.72 11.15 1.32
CA SER A 52 6.99 12.24 1.99
C SER A 52 7.78 13.53 1.84
N GLY A 53 7.27 14.51 1.09
CA GLY A 53 7.84 15.85 1.10
C GLY A 53 7.40 16.64 2.35
N ASP A 54 8.37 17.14 3.13
CA ASP A 54 8.14 18.23 4.09
C ASP A 54 8.58 19.55 3.45
N VAL A 55 7.61 20.43 3.13
CA VAL A 55 7.85 21.85 2.88
C VAL A 55 7.08 22.67 3.93
N GLY A 56 7.58 22.70 5.16
CA GLY A 56 6.96 23.47 6.24
C GLY A 56 5.64 22.87 6.76
N THR A 57 4.58 23.68 6.87
CA THR A 57 3.29 23.30 7.50
C THR A 57 2.25 22.69 6.55
N GLU A 58 2.59 22.49 5.28
CA GLU A 58 1.67 21.93 4.29
C GLU A 58 2.26 20.64 3.69
N THR A 59 1.47 19.56 3.71
CA THR A 59 1.81 18.27 3.10
C THR A 59 1.74 18.39 1.57
N VAL A 60 2.74 19.03 0.97
CA VAL A 60 2.81 19.31 -0.47
C VAL A 60 3.79 18.33 -1.11
N GLY A 61 3.23 17.27 -1.71
CA GLY A 61 3.98 16.34 -2.57
C GLY A 61 4.21 14.99 -1.91
N ILE A 62 3.24 14.08 -2.07
CA ILE A 62 3.52 12.65 -2.02
C ILE A 62 4.03 12.29 -3.42
N GLU A 63 5.33 12.14 -3.58
CA GLU A 63 5.91 11.66 -4.84
C GLU A 63 5.97 10.14 -4.80
N THR A 64 5.20 9.48 -5.68
CA THR A 64 5.31 8.03 -5.87
C THR A 64 6.61 7.73 -6.60
N VAL A 65 7.53 7.07 -5.90
CA VAL A 65 8.86 6.71 -6.40
C VAL A 65 8.81 5.38 -7.16
N VAL A 66 8.07 4.40 -6.61
CA VAL A 66 7.80 3.13 -7.28
C VAL A 66 6.30 2.87 -7.24
N HIS A 67 5.70 2.84 -8.44
CA HIS A 67 4.28 2.57 -8.61
C HIS A 67 3.91 1.11 -8.28
N ALA A 68 2.61 0.83 -8.21
CA ALA A 68 2.13 -0.48 -7.89
C ALA A 68 2.43 -1.50 -9.01
N LYS A 69 2.67 -2.78 -8.71
CA LYS A 69 2.65 -3.42 -7.38
C LYS A 69 4.07 -3.78 -6.94
N VAL A 70 4.54 -3.17 -5.86
CA VAL A 70 5.76 -3.61 -5.17
C VAL A 70 5.50 -4.98 -4.51
N THR A 71 6.30 -5.98 -4.86
CA THR A 71 6.17 -7.36 -4.37
C THR A 71 7.19 -7.71 -3.30
N LYS A 72 8.36 -7.07 -3.33
CA LYS A 72 9.42 -7.21 -2.33
C LYS A 72 10.11 -5.88 -2.13
N VAL A 73 10.54 -5.63 -0.91
CA VAL A 73 11.36 -4.47 -0.56
C VAL A 73 12.41 -4.88 0.46
N ALA A 74 13.62 -4.36 0.32
CA ALA A 74 14.70 -4.42 1.29
C ALA A 74 15.36 -3.05 1.36
N TRP A 75 15.87 -2.66 2.52
CA TRP A 75 16.48 -1.35 2.69
C TRP A 75 17.51 -1.34 3.82
N ASP A 76 18.41 -0.36 3.76
CA ASP A 76 19.31 0.04 4.84
C ASP A 76 19.34 1.57 4.96
N ASP A 77 20.35 2.12 5.62
CA ASP A 77 20.49 3.57 5.81
C ASP A 77 20.80 4.35 4.51
N ASN A 78 21.19 3.66 3.43
CA ASN A 78 21.68 4.26 2.19
C ASN A 78 20.83 3.91 0.97
N PHE A 79 20.25 2.72 0.93
CA PHE A 79 19.56 2.22 -0.25
C PHE A 79 18.20 1.61 0.07
N ILE A 80 17.28 1.75 -0.88
CA ILE A 80 16.06 0.95 -0.98
C ILE A 80 16.15 0.13 -2.26
N LEU A 81 15.92 -1.18 -2.13
CA LEU A 81 15.80 -2.13 -3.22
C LEU A 81 14.35 -2.59 -3.31
N ALA A 82 13.77 -2.55 -4.50
CA ALA A 82 12.38 -2.98 -4.71
C ALA A 82 12.23 -3.87 -5.94
N GLU A 83 11.33 -4.85 -5.82
CA GLU A 83 10.81 -5.67 -6.92
C GLU A 83 9.37 -5.24 -7.20
N GLN A 84 9.02 -5.09 -8.48
CA GLN A 84 7.72 -4.58 -8.91
C GLN A 84 7.14 -5.44 -10.05
N ILE A 85 5.85 -5.76 -9.94
CA ILE A 85 5.05 -6.20 -11.09
C ILE A 85 4.35 -4.96 -11.65
N PRO A 86 4.71 -4.48 -12.85
CA PRO A 86 4.15 -3.24 -13.39
C PRO A 86 2.69 -3.42 -13.82
N LEU A 87 2.00 -2.30 -14.01
CA LEU A 87 0.69 -2.25 -14.64
C LEU A 87 0.82 -2.16 -16.16
N ILE A 88 -0.11 -2.79 -16.88
CA ILE A 88 -0.34 -2.56 -18.31
C ILE A 88 -1.07 -1.22 -18.42
N GLU A 89 -0.49 -0.25 -19.13
CA GLU A 89 -1.02 1.13 -19.18
C GLU A 89 -2.45 1.20 -19.71
N GLU A 90 -2.79 0.36 -20.69
CA GLU A 90 -4.11 0.40 -21.33
C GLU A 90 -5.22 -0.22 -20.47
N THR A 91 -4.91 -1.27 -19.71
CA THR A 91 -5.91 -2.04 -18.97
C THR A 91 -5.89 -1.77 -17.46
N MET A 92 -4.82 -1.15 -16.96
CA MET A 92 -4.55 -0.97 -15.53
C MET A 92 -4.52 -2.31 -14.76
N GLU A 93 -4.26 -3.42 -15.47
CA GLU A 93 -4.06 -4.75 -14.88
C GLU A 93 -2.58 -5.03 -14.65
N LEU A 94 -2.26 -5.92 -13.71
CA LEU A 94 -0.88 -6.32 -13.45
C LEU A 94 -0.31 -7.14 -14.61
N ASP A 95 0.80 -6.68 -15.19
CA ASP A 95 1.60 -7.42 -16.16
C ASP A 95 2.45 -8.46 -15.44
N LYS A 96 1.84 -9.60 -15.09
CA LYS A 96 2.52 -10.72 -14.41
C LYS A 96 3.61 -11.39 -15.26
N THR A 97 3.79 -10.98 -16.52
CA THR A 97 4.86 -11.48 -17.38
C THR A 97 6.15 -10.69 -17.21
N LYS A 98 6.08 -9.52 -16.59
CA LYS A 98 7.23 -8.64 -16.32
C LYS A 98 7.54 -8.56 -14.83
N LEU A 99 8.81 -8.34 -14.57
CA LEU A 99 9.32 -8.09 -13.23
C LEU A 99 10.39 -7.01 -13.36
N ASN A 100 10.14 -5.88 -12.71
CA ASN A 100 11.04 -4.74 -12.69
C ASN A 100 11.74 -4.66 -11.34
N TYR A 101 12.96 -4.15 -11.35
CA TYR A 101 13.74 -3.89 -10.16
C TYR A 101 14.10 -2.40 -10.06
N TRP A 102 14.26 -1.94 -8.84
CA TRP A 102 14.56 -0.55 -8.52
C TRP A 102 15.64 -0.48 -7.46
N ILE A 103 16.59 0.43 -7.64
CA ILE A 103 17.58 0.81 -6.65
C ILE A 103 17.39 2.30 -6.41
N ILE A 104 17.17 2.70 -5.16
CA ILE A 104 17.00 4.10 -4.77
C ILE A 104 18.14 4.41 -3.81
N ASP A 105 19.02 5.34 -4.17
CA ASP A 105 19.99 5.92 -3.26
C ASP A 105 19.30 7.02 -2.47
N VAL A 106 19.10 6.82 -1.17
CA VAL A 106 18.32 7.74 -0.33
C VAL A 106 19.16 8.92 0.15
N ASN A 107 20.47 8.93 -0.10
CA ASN A 107 21.36 10.04 0.21
C ASN A 107 21.46 11.02 -0.95
N THR A 108 21.55 10.52 -2.18
CA THR A 108 21.60 11.34 -3.40
C THR A 108 20.23 11.57 -4.03
N GLU A 109 19.22 10.81 -3.60
CA GLU A 109 17.86 10.78 -4.17
C GLU A 109 17.82 10.25 -5.61
N GLU A 110 18.90 9.61 -6.06
CA GLU A 110 18.96 8.98 -7.37
C GLU A 110 18.14 7.69 -7.41
N ILE A 111 17.35 7.54 -8.48
CA ILE A 111 16.48 6.40 -8.71
C ILE A 111 16.96 5.68 -9.97
N TYR A 112 17.29 4.41 -9.82
CA TYR A 112 17.71 3.52 -10.90
C TYR A 112 16.62 2.50 -11.16
N GLY A 113 15.92 2.64 -12.29
CA GLY A 113 14.90 1.71 -12.73
C GLY A 113 13.90 2.33 -13.71
N PRO A 114 12.93 1.52 -14.20
CA PRO A 114 12.80 0.08 -13.93
C PRO A 114 13.92 -0.73 -14.63
N LEU A 115 14.59 -1.61 -13.87
CA LEU A 115 15.63 -2.52 -14.36
C LEU A 115 15.06 -3.91 -14.63
N THR A 116 15.61 -4.61 -15.61
CA THR A 116 15.40 -6.06 -15.78
C THR A 116 16.31 -6.87 -14.84
N LYS A 117 16.09 -8.18 -14.76
CA LYS A 117 16.93 -9.06 -13.93
C LYS A 117 18.39 -9.08 -14.41
N GLU A 118 18.59 -8.94 -15.71
CA GLU A 118 19.90 -8.93 -16.35
C GLU A 118 20.69 -7.64 -16.12
N GLU A 119 19.99 -6.55 -15.76
CA GLU A 119 20.56 -5.22 -15.49
C GLU A 119 20.82 -4.96 -14.00
N LEU A 120 20.37 -5.86 -13.11
CA LEU A 120 20.62 -5.83 -11.67
C LEU A 120 22.03 -6.32 -11.32
#